data_AF-A0A081GHP6-F1
#
_entry.id   AF-A0A081GHP6-F1
#
_cell.length_a   1.000
_cell.length_b   1.000
_cell.length_c   1.000
_cell.angle_alpha   90.00
_cell.angle_beta   90.00
_cell.angle_gamma   90.00
#
_symmetry.space_group_name_H-M   'P 1'
#
loop_
_entity.id
_entity.type
_entity.pdbx_description
1 polymer ?
#
loop_
_entity_poly.entity_id
_entity_poly.type
_entity_poly.pdbx_seq_one_letter_code
_entity_poly.pdbx_strand_id
1 'polypeptide(L)' 'MLLRLRLLVGSLLGGTLLLALLCLGAQNLEVRPQLSLGFGRSAPLPTGFIVGVALVLGVISGGASAALLLPGRPPANEG' A
#
# COMPACT_ATOMS: atom_id res chain seq x y z
N MET A 1 12.06 -14.67 -12.80
CA MET A 1 11.71 -14.65 -11.36
C MET A 1 12.25 -13.42 -10.63
N LEU A 2 13.51 -13.03 -10.86
CA LEU A 2 14.16 -11.88 -10.21
C LEU A 2 13.40 -10.55 -10.36
N LEU A 3 12.80 -10.31 -11.54
CA LEU A 3 11.97 -9.12 -11.78
C LEU A 3 10.65 -9.13 -11.00
N ARG A 4 9.99 -10.28 -10.87
CA ARG A 4 8.78 -10.45 -10.04
C ARG A 4 9.11 -10.19 -8.57
N LEU A 5 10.25 -10.72 -8.09
CA LEU A 5 10.72 -10.48 -6.72
C LEU A 5 11.04 -9.00 -6.49
N ARG A 6 11.70 -8.33 -7.43
CA ARG A 6 11.97 -6.89 -7.34
C ARG A 6 10.70 -6.05 -7.28
N LEU A 7 9.69 -6.39 -8.09
CA LEU A 7 8.38 -5.73 -8.06
C LEU A 7 7.72 -5.90 -6.69
N LEU A 8 7.66 -7.15 -6.20
CA LEU A 8 7.07 -7.46 -4.89
C LEU A 8 7.78 -6.70 -3.76
N VAL A 9 9.11 -6.85 -3.67
CA VAL A 9 9.93 -6.20 -2.64
C VAL A 9 9.85 -4.68 -2.74
N GLY A 10 9.86 -4.11 -3.95
CA GLY A 10 9.73 -2.68 -4.18
C GLY A 10 8.39 -2.13 -3.70
N SER A 11 7.28 -2.83 -3.98
CA SER A 11 5.95 -2.43 -3.53
C SER A 11 5.74 -2.59 -2.03
N LEU A 12 6.33 -3.61 -1.41
CA LEU A 12 6.35 -3.77 0.05
C LEU A 12 7.17 -2.66 0.72
N LEU A 13 8.41 -2.43 0.28
CA LEU A 13 9.25 -1.35 0.82
C LEU A 13 8.60 0.02 0.64
N GLY A 14 8.14 0.33 -0.58
CA GLY A 14 7.43 1.57 -0.86
C GLY A 14 6.18 1.74 -0.01
N GLY A 15 5.35 0.69 0.11
CA GLY A 15 4.16 0.70 0.97
C GLY A 15 4.49 0.94 2.44
N THR A 16 5.51 0.25 2.98
CA THR A 16 5.94 0.45 4.37
C THR A 16 6.52 1.85 4.63
N LEU A 17 7.28 2.41 3.69
CA LEU A 17 7.79 3.78 3.77
C LEU A 17 6.65 4.80 3.76
N LEU A 18 5.70 4.64 2.84
CA LEU A 18 4.51 5.50 2.78
C LEU A 18 3.72 5.42 4.10
N LEU A 19 3.54 4.21 4.65
CA LEU A 19 2.85 4.03 5.93
C LEU A 19 3.60 4.75 7.07
N ALA A 20 4.93 4.67 7.11
CA ALA A 20 5.73 5.37 8.11
C ALA A 20 5.56 6.90 7.99
N LEU A 21 5.59 7.44 6.76
CA LEU A 21 5.36 8.87 6.50
C LEU A 21 3.95 9.31 6.93
N LEU A 22 2.93 8.49 6.66
CA LEU A 22 1.57 8.73 7.12
C LEU A 22 1.46 8.74 8.63
N CYS A 23 2.08 7.77 9.31
CA CYS A 23 2.12 7.73 10.77
C CYS A 23 2.80 8.98 11.33
N LEU A 24 3.86 9.47 10.69
CA LEU A 24 4.55 10.70 11.09
C LEU A 24 3.66 11.93 10.86
N GLY A 25 3.02 12.04 9.70
CA GLY A 25 2.10 13.13 9.38
C GLY A 25 0.86 13.14 10.27
N ALA A 26 0.33 11.97 10.63
CA ALA A 26 -0.82 11.83 11.53
C ALA A 26 -0.51 12.25 12.97
N GLN A 27 0.74 12.16 13.39
CA GLN A 27 1.19 12.70 14.67
C GLN A 27 1.22 14.24 14.65
N ASN A 28 1.55 14.84 13.50
CA ASN A 28 1.60 16.29 13.31
C ASN A 28 0.21 16.95 13.16
N LEU A 29 -0.87 16.17 13.07
CA LEU A 29 -2.23 16.69 12.91
C LEU A 29 -2.89 16.90 14.28
N GLU A 30 -3.28 18.15 14.55
CA GLU A 30 -4.01 18.53 15.76
C GLU A 30 -5.49 18.11 15.72
N VAL A 31 -6.10 18.15 14.53
CA VAL A 31 -7.51 17.84 14.34
C VAL A 31 -7.70 16.33 14.20
N ARG A 32 -8.37 15.72 15.18
CA ARG A 32 -8.62 14.27 15.23
C ARG A 32 -10.13 13.97 15.24
N PRO A 33 -10.79 14.02 14.06
CA PRO A 33 -12.20 13.70 13.97
C PRO A 33 -12.43 12.21 14.30
N GLN A 34 -13.61 11.91 14.84
CA GLN A 34 -14.07 10.54 15.04
C GLN A 34 -15.07 10.20 13.94
N LEU A 35 -14.90 9.06 13.26
CA LEU A 35 -15.90 8.58 12.30
C LEU A 35 -17.02 7.84 13.05
N SER A 36 -18.26 8.08 12.67
CA SER A 36 -19.40 7.27 13.10
C SER A 36 -19.55 6.09 12.12
N LEU A 37 -19.29 4.87 12.58
CA LEU A 37 -19.25 3.65 11.76
C LEU A 37 -20.58 2.88 11.78
N GLY A 38 -21.70 3.54 12.08
CA GLY A 38 -23.03 2.90 12.19
C GLY A 38 -23.22 2.01 13.41
N PHE A 39 -22.18 1.27 13.84
CA PHE A 39 -22.14 0.42 15.03
C PHE A 39 -21.38 1.04 16.21
N GLY A 40 -20.92 2.29 16.09
CA GLY A 40 -20.14 2.99 17.11
C GLY A 40 -19.31 4.12 16.52
N ARG A 41 -18.48 4.77 17.35
CA ARG A 41 -17.48 5.74 16.88
C ARG A 41 -16.10 5.09 16.79
N SER A 42 -15.34 5.46 15.77
CA SER A 42 -13.94 5.08 15.64
C SER A 42 -13.09 5.75 16.72
N ALA A 43 -11.89 5.22 16.95
CA ALA A 43 -10.83 5.97 17.62
C ALA A 43 -10.60 7.32 16.88
N PRO A 44 -10.17 8.38 17.59
CA PRO A 44 -9.88 9.68 16.98
C PRO A 44 -8.69 9.54 16.01
N LEU A 45 -8.99 9.53 14.72
CA LEU A 45 -8.06 9.25 13.64
C LEU A 45 -8.14 10.40 12.63
N PRO A 46 -7.01 11.00 12.22
CA PRO A 46 -7.04 12.04 11.18
C PRO A 46 -7.60 11.48 9.87
N THR A 47 -8.53 12.19 9.21
CA THR A 47 -9.13 11.72 7.95
C THR A 47 -8.07 11.41 6.88
N GLY A 48 -7.02 12.25 6.80
CA GLY A 48 -5.90 12.03 5.88
C GLY A 48 -5.10 10.75 6.15
N PHE A 49 -5.05 10.29 7.40
CA PHE A 49 -4.42 9.01 7.75
C PHE A 49 -5.23 7.83 7.20
N ILE A 50 -6.57 7.86 7.33
CA ILE A 50 -7.44 6.79 6.82
C ILE A 50 -7.34 6.69 5.29
N VAL A 51 -7.44 7.83 4.59
CA VAL A 51 -7.29 7.89 3.12
C VAL A 51 -5.92 7.38 2.69
N GLY A 52 -4.86 7.79 3.41
CA GLY A 52 -3.53 7.33 3.09
C GLY A 52 -3.34 5.82 3.33
N VAL A 53 -3.92 5.23 4.37
CA VAL A 53 -3.85 3.78 4.61
C VAL A 53 -4.49 3.02 3.44
N ALA A 54 -5.63 3.50 2.91
CA ALA A 54 -6.22 2.92 1.71
C ALA A 54 -5.28 3.00 0.50
N LEU A 55 -4.54 4.10 0.35
CA LEU A 55 -3.55 4.26 -0.71
C LEU A 55 -2.37 3.29 -0.55
N VAL A 56 -1.85 3.11 0.67
CA VAL A 56 -0.78 2.14 0.96
C VAL A 56 -1.23 0.71 0.59
N LEU A 57 -2.45 0.33 0.97
CA LEU A 57 -3.02 -0.98 0.60
C LEU A 57 -3.13 -1.13 -0.92
N GLY A 58 -3.52 -0.08 -1.64
CA GLY A 58 -3.56 -0.05 -3.09
C GLY A 58 -2.18 -0.29 -3.73
N VAL A 59 -1.13 0.38 -3.22
CA VAL A 59 0.26 0.20 -3.70
C VAL A 59 0.75 -1.23 -3.51
N ILE A 60 0.53 -1.80 -2.32
CA ILE A 60 0.95 -3.17 -2.02
C ILE A 60 0.18 -4.17 -2.89
N SER A 61 -1.14 -4.03 -2.97
CA SER A 61 -2.01 -4.92 -3.76
C SER A 61 -1.72 -4.85 -5.26
N GLY A 62 -1.57 -3.64 -5.81
CA GLY A 62 -1.22 -3.44 -7.22
C GLY A 62 0.16 -3.99 -7.55
N GLY A 63 1.14 -3.79 -6.67
CA GLY A 63 2.48 -4.35 -6.78
C GLY A 63 2.52 -5.87 -6.77
N ALA A 64 1.80 -6.49 -5.83
CA ALA A 64 1.66 -7.94 -5.76
C ALA A 64 0.98 -8.51 -7.02
N SER A 65 -0.10 -7.86 -7.47
CA SER A 65 -0.81 -8.24 -8.70
C SER A 65 0.10 -8.14 -9.92
N ALA A 66 0.86 -7.05 -10.06
CA ALA A 66 1.82 -6.88 -11.15
C ALA A 66 2.94 -7.94 -11.11
N ALA A 67 3.45 -8.28 -9.92
CA ALA A 67 4.45 -9.32 -9.76
C ALA A 67 3.92 -10.71 -10.16
N LEU A 68 2.66 -11.01 -9.86
CA LEU A 68 2.01 -12.28 -10.21
C LEU A 68 1.69 -12.39 -11.71
N LEU A 69 1.15 -11.32 -12.30
CA LEU A 69 0.70 -11.30 -13.69
C LEU A 69 1.84 -11.11 -14.71
N LEU A 70 3.06 -10.80 -14.26
CA LEU A 70 4.20 -10.60 -15.14
C LEU A 70 4.46 -11.85 -16.00
N PRO A 71 4.40 -11.79 -17.34
CA PRO A 71 4.60 -12.95 -18.20
C PRO A 71 5.95 -13.63 -18.01
N GLY A 72 5.98 -14.95 -18.11
CA GLY A 72 7.24 -15.71 -18.18
C GLY A 72 7.94 -15.48 -19.53
N ARG A 73 9.26 -15.67 -19.58
CA ARG A 73 10.00 -15.60 -20.84
C ARG A 73 9.45 -16.69 -21.78
N PRO A 74 8.99 -16.37 -23.00
CA PRO A 74 8.57 -17.38 -23.96
C PRO A 74 9.77 -18.27 -24.30
N PRO A 75 9.56 -19.58 -24.58
CA PRO A 75 10.65 -20.46 -24.97
C PRO A 75 11.35 -19.86 -26.20
N ALA A 76 12.68 -19.82 -26.15
CA ALA A 76 13.47 -19.43 -27.31
C ALA A 76 13.17 -20.45 -28.42
N ASN A 77 12.62 -19.97 -29.53
CA ASN A 77 12.42 -20.77 -30.72
C ASN A 77 13.83 -21.10 -31.27
N GLU A 78 14.36 -22.26 -30.91
CA GLU A 78 15.58 -22.81 -31.52
C GLU A 78 15.19 -23.36 -32.88
N GLY A 79 15.46 -22.57 -33.92
CA GLY A 79 15.38 -22.95 -35.33
C GLY A 79 16.76 -22.89 -35.96
#